data_AF-A0A8D8TTU8-F1
#
_entry.id   AF-A0A8D8TTU8-F1
#
_cell.length_a   1.000
_cell.length_b   1.000
_cell.length_c   1.000
_cell.angle_alpha   90.00
_cell.angle_beta   90.00
_cell.angle_gamma   90.00
#
_symmetry.space_group_name_H-M   'P 1'
#
loop_
_entity.id
_entity.type
_entity.pdbx_description
1 polymer ?
#
loop_
_entity_poly.entity_id
_entity_poly.type
_entity_poly.pdbx_seq_one_letter_code
_entity_poly.pdbx_strand_id
1 'polypeptide(L)'
;LPNEINPFSPLLTGLKLDFVLLDPPWSNKFIRRKKRQKVTASSNWYHTMDSTSSLLCNIPMAAILNTNGLVGVWCTNNKTHIEQLEQEIFPAWGVRYVATWYWIKVTKYNHPVLNFNPAPNSKQPYERLIFAMRNSASVAADGNPVNLEVDEDRNPASLA
;
A
#
# COMPACT_ATOMS: atom_id res chain seq x y z
N LEU A 1 -13.18 14.76 18.45
CA LEU A 1 -14.66 14.72 18.24
C LEU A 1 -14.98 13.34 17.67
N PRO A 2 -15.90 12.54 18.25
CA PRO A 2 -16.00 11.11 17.95
C PRO A 2 -16.86 10.73 16.72
N ASN A 3 -17.35 11.70 15.93
CA ASN A 3 -18.36 11.45 14.89
C ASN A 3 -17.93 11.87 13.48
N GLU A 4 -16.64 11.84 13.14
CA GLU A 4 -16.28 11.91 11.72
C GLU A 4 -16.68 10.59 11.05
N ILE A 5 -17.83 10.62 10.36
CA ILE A 5 -18.29 9.54 9.51
C ILE A 5 -17.19 9.32 8.47
N ASN A 6 -16.59 8.14 8.51
CA ASN A 6 -15.63 7.70 7.51
C ASN A 6 -16.24 7.89 6.11
N PRO A 7 -15.64 8.73 5.24
CA PRO A 7 -16.23 9.10 3.96
C PRO A 7 -16.37 7.89 3.01
N PHE A 8 -15.61 6.81 3.25
CA PHE A 8 -15.68 5.60 2.44
C PHE A 8 -16.81 4.66 2.85
N SER A 9 -17.27 4.72 4.10
CA SER A 9 -18.24 3.75 4.62
C SER A 9 -19.54 3.70 3.82
N PRO A 10 -20.23 4.81 3.50
CA PRO A 10 -21.48 4.75 2.73
C PRO A 10 -21.31 4.15 1.33
N LEU A 11 -20.13 4.34 0.71
CA LEU A 11 -19.85 3.89 -0.65
C LEU A 11 -19.46 2.41 -0.72
N LEU A 12 -18.89 1.87 0.36
CA LEU A 12 -18.33 0.52 0.38
C LEU A 12 -19.12 -0.46 1.26
N THR A 13 -20.16 0.01 1.94
CA THR A 13 -21.00 -0.84 2.81
C THR A 13 -21.64 -1.97 2.00
N GLY A 14 -21.55 -3.20 2.53
CA GLY A 14 -22.14 -4.39 1.92
C GLY A 14 -21.27 -5.06 0.84
N LEU A 15 -20.17 -4.44 0.42
CA LEU A 15 -19.25 -5.05 -0.55
C LEU A 15 -18.45 -6.19 0.09
N LYS A 16 -18.19 -7.21 -0.74
CA LYS A 16 -17.36 -8.38 -0.44
C LYS A 16 -16.53 -8.70 -1.67
N LEU A 17 -15.27 -8.28 -1.64
CA LEU A 17 -14.36 -8.27 -2.78
C LEU A 17 -13.25 -9.28 -2.59
N ASP A 18 -12.93 -10.03 -3.64
CA ASP A 18 -11.78 -10.94 -3.66
C ASP A 18 -10.48 -10.18 -3.99
N PHE A 19 -10.59 -9.03 -4.67
CA PHE A 19 -9.46 -8.20 -5.03
C PHE A 19 -9.80 -6.70 -4.99
N VAL A 20 -8.88 -5.91 -4.43
CA VAL A 20 -8.93 -4.44 -4.45
C VAL A 20 -7.60 -3.91 -4.99
N LEU A 21 -7.64 -3.00 -5.96
CA LEU A 21 -6.46 -2.31 -6.48
C LEU A 21 -6.56 -0.81 -6.17
N LEU A 22 -5.50 -0.25 -5.58
CA LEU A 22 -5.41 1.16 -5.22
C LEU A 22 -4.22 1.82 -5.90
N ASP A 23 -4.43 3.05 -6.39
CA ASP A 23 -3.37 3.96 -6.83
C ASP A 23 -3.43 5.26 -6.03
N PRO A 24 -2.88 5.28 -4.79
CA PRO A 24 -3.00 6.43 -3.92
C PRO A 24 -2.20 7.64 -4.41
N PRO A 25 -2.66 8.88 -4.14
CA PRO A 25 -1.93 10.10 -4.47
C PRO A 25 -0.75 10.30 -3.50
N TRP A 26 0.34 9.55 -3.70
CA TRP A 26 1.53 9.61 -2.88
C TRP A 26 2.16 11.00 -2.86
N SER A 27 2.56 11.47 -1.68
CA SER A 27 3.14 12.80 -1.53
C SER A 27 4.48 12.90 -2.30
N ASN A 28 4.68 13.96 -3.08
CA ASN A 28 5.95 14.19 -3.77
C ASN A 28 6.59 15.49 -3.29
N LYS A 29 7.88 15.43 -2.91
CA LYS A 29 8.69 16.60 -2.49
C LYS A 29 8.61 17.74 -3.52
N PHE A 30 8.51 17.44 -4.82
CA PHE A 30 8.36 18.44 -5.88
C PHE A 30 7.03 19.18 -5.81
N ILE A 31 5.92 18.46 -5.63
CA ILE A 31 4.58 19.03 -5.52
C ILE A 31 4.49 19.93 -4.27
N ARG A 32 5.10 19.50 -3.15
CA ARG A 32 5.19 20.30 -1.91
C ARG A 32 5.93 21.62 -2.09
N ARG A 33 7.02 21.66 -2.87
CA ARG A 33 7.79 22.90 -3.15
C ARG A 33 7.01 23.87 -4.03
N LYS A 34 6.34 23.38 -5.08
CA LYS A 34 5.52 24.22 -5.97
C LYS A 34 4.31 24.83 -5.24
N LYS A 35 3.75 24.10 -4.25
CA LYS A 35 2.66 24.57 -3.38
C LYS A 35 3.05 25.76 -2.49
N ARG A 36 4.31 25.85 -2.03
CA ARG A 36 4.80 27.01 -1.26
C ARG A 36 4.98 28.28 -2.09
N GLN A 37 5.15 28.17 -3.41
CA GLN A 37 5.32 29.32 -4.31
C GLN A 37 4.01 29.89 -4.86
N LYS A 38 2.90 29.14 -4.82
CA LYS A 38 1.57 29.57 -5.28
C LYS A 38 0.59 29.64 -4.11
N VAL A 39 0.75 30.62 -3.23
CA VAL A 39 -0.31 31.05 -2.32
C VAL A 39 -1.07 32.17 -3.02
N THR A 40 -1.95 31.82 -3.95
CA THR A 40 -3.02 32.70 -4.45
C THR A 40 -3.97 31.90 -5.34
N ALA A 41 -5.27 32.06 -5.04
CA ALA A 41 -6.44 31.71 -5.84
C ALA A 41 -6.91 30.23 -5.90
N SER A 42 -8.23 30.12 -5.74
CA SER A 42 -9.12 28.96 -5.69
C SER A 42 -8.99 27.95 -6.82
N SER A 43 -9.05 26.66 -6.48
CA SER A 43 -9.64 25.58 -7.28
C SER A 43 -9.38 24.24 -6.59
N ASN A 44 -10.40 23.65 -5.93
CA ASN A 44 -10.52 22.24 -5.53
C ASN A 44 -9.21 21.40 -5.59
N TRP A 45 -8.21 21.75 -4.76
CA TRP A 45 -6.80 21.47 -5.07
C TRP A 45 -6.33 20.26 -4.27
N TYR A 46 -5.96 19.18 -4.97
CA TYR A 46 -5.39 17.93 -4.45
C TYR A 46 -4.69 18.14 -3.10
N HIS A 47 -5.37 17.71 -2.03
CA HIS A 47 -4.83 17.65 -0.69
C HIS A 47 -3.71 16.58 -0.68
N THR A 48 -2.55 16.89 -1.25
CA THR A 48 -1.27 16.29 -0.83
C THR A 48 -1.01 16.82 0.57
N MET A 49 -1.76 16.31 1.52
CA MET A 49 -1.51 16.50 2.93
C MET A 49 -0.50 15.43 3.34
N ASP A 50 0.13 15.64 4.49
CA ASP A 50 0.77 14.60 5.28
C ASP A 50 -0.24 13.49 5.74
N SER A 51 -1.32 13.27 4.99
CA SER A 51 -2.52 12.49 5.31
C SER A 51 -2.81 11.35 4.33
N THR A 52 -1.95 11.03 3.35
CA THR A 52 -2.18 9.85 2.49
C THR A 52 -2.29 8.58 3.34
N SER A 53 -1.39 8.39 4.33
CA SER A 53 -1.48 7.26 5.27
C SER A 53 -2.80 7.30 6.06
N SER A 54 -3.12 8.43 6.71
CA SER A 54 -4.38 8.58 7.46
C SER A 54 -5.63 8.31 6.61
N LEU A 55 -5.68 8.82 5.38
CA LEU A 55 -6.78 8.56 4.45
C LEU A 55 -6.89 7.09 4.09
N LEU A 56 -5.77 6.43 3.79
CA LEU A 56 -5.73 5.02 3.44
C LEU A 56 -6.11 4.13 4.64
N CYS A 57 -5.60 4.43 5.85
CA CYS A 57 -6.00 3.73 7.08
C CYS A 57 -7.49 3.84 7.36
N ASN A 58 -8.15 4.91 6.91
CA ASN A 58 -9.60 5.06 7.02
C ASN A 58 -10.37 4.20 5.99
N ILE A 59 -9.76 3.56 5.00
CA ILE A 59 -10.50 2.64 4.14
C ILE A 59 -10.88 1.40 4.98
N PRO A 60 -12.17 1.01 5.08
CA PRO A 60 -12.60 -0.12 5.90
C PRO A 60 -12.29 -1.47 5.22
N MET A 61 -11.01 -1.72 4.90
CA MET A 61 -10.55 -2.87 4.11
C MET A 61 -10.98 -4.20 4.73
N ALA A 62 -10.86 -4.31 6.06
CA ALA A 62 -11.30 -5.49 6.81
C ALA A 62 -12.82 -5.75 6.71
N ALA A 63 -13.65 -4.76 6.41
CA ALA A 63 -15.07 -4.95 6.22
C ALA A 63 -15.40 -5.42 4.80
N ILE A 64 -14.64 -4.96 3.80
CA ILE A 64 -14.97 -5.11 2.38
C ILE A 64 -14.25 -6.27 1.68
N LEU A 65 -13.11 -6.72 2.22
CA LEU A 65 -12.30 -7.76 1.61
C LEU A 65 -12.74 -9.15 2.11
N ASN A 66 -12.89 -10.13 1.21
CA ASN A 66 -13.21 -11.51 1.58
C ASN A 66 -12.05 -12.18 2.33
N THR A 67 -12.34 -13.31 2.98
CA THR A 67 -11.30 -14.22 3.49
C THR A 67 -10.37 -14.61 2.34
N ASN A 68 -9.05 -14.53 2.53
CA ASN A 68 -8.04 -14.67 1.47
C ASN A 68 -8.13 -13.66 0.33
N GLY A 69 -8.94 -12.61 0.48
CA GLY A 69 -8.98 -11.52 -0.50
C GLY A 69 -7.66 -10.74 -0.50
N LEU A 70 -7.32 -10.23 -1.67
CA LEU A 70 -6.05 -9.60 -1.97
C LEU A 70 -6.24 -8.08 -2.17
N VAL A 71 -5.30 -7.29 -1.67
CA VAL A 71 -5.18 -5.87 -1.99
C VAL A 71 -3.85 -5.60 -2.66
N GLY A 72 -3.89 -4.94 -3.82
CA GLY A 72 -2.73 -4.38 -4.49
C GLY A 72 -2.70 -2.87 -4.30
N VAL A 73 -1.56 -2.33 -3.92
CA VAL A 73 -1.35 -0.88 -3.80
C VAL A 73 -0.17 -0.47 -4.64
N TRP A 74 -0.41 0.35 -5.67
CA TRP A 74 0.66 1.03 -6.37
C TRP A 74 1.40 1.93 -5.38
N CYS A 75 2.71 1.81 -5.33
CA CYS A 75 3.58 2.58 -4.45
C CYS A 75 4.79 3.11 -5.20
N THR A 76 5.24 4.28 -4.79
CA THR A 76 6.46 4.87 -5.34
C THR A 76 7.71 4.20 -4.77
N ASN A 77 8.88 4.49 -5.35
CA ASN A 77 10.14 3.98 -4.80
C ASN A 77 10.61 4.69 -3.52
N ASN A 78 9.83 5.62 -2.99
CA ASN A 78 10.15 6.31 -1.76
C ASN A 78 10.06 5.35 -0.58
N LYS A 79 11.20 5.13 0.10
CA LYS A 79 11.28 4.22 1.25
C LYS A 79 10.25 4.54 2.33
N THR A 80 10.02 5.82 2.61
CA THR A 80 9.04 6.25 3.61
C THR A 80 7.62 5.80 3.25
N HIS A 81 7.21 5.85 1.98
CA HIS A 81 5.85 5.40 1.62
C HIS A 81 5.69 3.89 1.73
N ILE A 82 6.77 3.15 1.48
CA ILE A 82 6.79 1.68 1.61
C ILE A 82 6.72 1.32 3.09
N GLU A 83 7.53 1.97 3.93
CA GLU A 83 7.48 1.82 5.39
C GLU A 83 6.08 2.18 5.93
N GLN A 84 5.45 3.26 5.45
CA GLN A 84 4.07 3.61 5.84
C GLN A 84 3.05 2.54 5.43
N LEU A 85 3.18 1.94 4.24
CA LEU A 85 2.30 0.84 3.83
C LEU A 85 2.44 -0.36 4.77
N GLU A 86 3.67 -0.78 5.03
CA GLU A 86 3.96 -1.99 5.78
C GLU A 86 3.69 -1.83 7.28
N GLN A 87 3.97 -0.66 7.86
CA GLN A 87 3.94 -0.44 9.30
C GLN A 87 2.66 0.24 9.81
N GLU A 88 1.92 0.95 8.95
CA GLU A 88 0.72 1.68 9.35
C GLU A 88 -0.53 1.16 8.64
N ILE A 89 -0.52 1.16 7.29
CA ILE A 89 -1.73 0.94 6.49
C ILE A 89 -2.14 -0.54 6.48
N PHE A 90 -1.22 -1.46 6.19
CA PHE A 90 -1.53 -2.89 6.18
C PHE A 90 -1.97 -3.42 7.55
N PRO A 91 -1.31 -3.03 8.67
CA PRO A 91 -1.81 -3.34 10.01
C PRO A 91 -3.21 -2.78 10.28
N ALA A 92 -3.49 -1.53 9.91
CA ALA A 92 -4.82 -0.93 10.09
C ALA A 92 -5.92 -1.68 9.29
N TRP A 93 -5.56 -2.25 8.15
CA TRP A 93 -6.45 -3.06 7.32
C TRP A 93 -6.56 -4.52 7.76
N GLY A 94 -5.70 -5.00 8.66
CA GLY A 94 -5.65 -6.40 9.06
C GLY A 94 -5.20 -7.33 7.93
N VAL A 95 -4.33 -6.85 7.05
CA VAL A 95 -3.76 -7.62 5.93
C VAL A 95 -2.26 -7.79 6.12
N ARG A 96 -1.71 -8.89 5.60
CA ARG A 96 -0.26 -9.16 5.62
C ARG A 96 0.34 -8.98 4.23
N TYR A 97 1.56 -8.47 4.16
CA TYR A 97 2.33 -8.46 2.92
C TYR A 97 2.47 -9.87 2.32
N VAL A 98 2.46 -9.96 0.99
CA VAL A 98 2.63 -11.22 0.24
C VAL A 98 3.69 -11.10 -0.85
N ALA A 99 3.64 -10.05 -1.65
CA ALA A 99 4.53 -9.91 -2.80
C ALA A 99 4.69 -8.45 -3.22
N THR A 100 5.78 -8.17 -3.94
CA THR A 100 5.97 -6.90 -4.65
C THR A 100 6.19 -7.21 -6.12
N TRP A 101 5.39 -6.61 -6.99
CA TRP A 101 5.65 -6.58 -8.42
C TRP A 101 6.35 -5.28 -8.80
N TYR A 102 7.24 -5.39 -9.78
CA TYR A 102 8.01 -4.29 -10.31
C TYR A 102 7.54 -4.00 -11.74
N TRP A 103 6.90 -2.85 -11.94
CA TRP A 103 6.55 -2.39 -13.27
C TRP A 103 7.71 -1.62 -13.87
N ILE A 104 8.55 -2.32 -14.64
CA ILE A 104 9.74 -1.75 -15.26
C ILE A 104 9.36 -0.92 -16.48
N LYS A 105 9.88 0.31 -16.52
CA LYS A 105 9.71 1.28 -17.60
C LYS A 105 10.86 1.16 -18.57
N VAL A 106 10.54 0.73 -19.79
CA VAL A 106 11.51 0.58 -20.89
C VAL A 106 11.17 1.53 -22.04
N THR A 107 12.19 1.85 -22.83
CA THR A 107 12.07 2.54 -24.11
C THR A 107 11.54 1.59 -25.19
N LYS A 108 11.19 2.12 -26.36
CA LYS A 108 10.82 1.30 -27.54
C LYS A 108 11.94 0.36 -28.04
N TYR A 109 13.15 0.53 -27.55
CA TYR A 109 14.31 -0.30 -27.86
C TYR A 109 14.61 -1.31 -26.73
N ASN A 110 13.67 -1.53 -25.80
CA ASN A 110 13.79 -2.45 -24.67
C ASN A 110 14.91 -2.10 -23.66
N HIS A 111 15.41 -0.87 -23.69
CA HIS A 111 16.33 -0.37 -22.67
C HIS A 111 15.57 0.32 -21.54
N PRO A 112 15.99 0.18 -20.27
CA PRO A 112 15.43 0.96 -19.17
C PRO A 112 15.44 2.45 -19.48
N VAL A 113 14.36 3.17 -19.13
CA VAL A 113 14.27 4.64 -19.32
C VAL A 113 15.29 5.42 -18.50
N LEU A 114 15.87 4.77 -17.48
CA LEU A 114 16.93 5.24 -16.61
C LEU A 114 17.76 4.03 -16.17
N ASN A 115 19.06 4.21 -15.93
CA ASN A 115 19.87 3.15 -15.33
C ASN A 115 19.39 2.83 -13.91
N PHE A 116 19.41 1.54 -13.56
CA PHE A 116 19.26 1.12 -12.16
C PHE A 116 20.36 1.77 -11.32
N ASN A 117 19.98 2.33 -10.18
CA ASN A 117 20.92 3.03 -9.33
C ASN A 117 20.77 2.52 -7.89
N PRO A 118 21.79 1.90 -7.28
CA PRO A 118 21.69 1.38 -5.92
C PRO A 118 21.68 2.49 -4.86
N ALA A 119 22.01 3.73 -5.22
CA ALA A 119 22.08 4.83 -4.27
C ALA A 119 20.69 5.10 -3.62
N PRO A 120 20.64 5.36 -2.31
CA PRO A 120 19.40 5.68 -1.62
C PRO A 120 18.67 6.87 -2.25
N ASN A 121 17.34 6.81 -2.32
CA ASN A 121 16.49 7.87 -2.87
C ASN A 121 16.73 8.22 -4.35
N SER A 122 17.54 7.44 -5.07
CA SER A 122 17.70 7.61 -6.50
C SER A 122 16.42 7.23 -7.24
N LYS A 123 16.18 7.89 -8.38
CA LYS A 123 15.10 7.49 -9.28
C LYS A 123 15.41 6.08 -9.80
N GLN A 124 14.36 5.28 -9.97
CA GLN A 124 14.45 3.95 -10.54
C GLN A 124 13.63 3.89 -11.83
N PRO A 125 14.00 3.04 -12.80
CA PRO A 125 13.22 2.82 -14.01
C PRO A 125 12.03 1.89 -13.77
N TYR A 126 11.39 1.94 -12.61
CA TYR A 126 10.23 1.10 -12.30
C TYR A 126 9.34 1.75 -11.25
N GLU A 127 8.12 1.24 -11.12
CA GLU A 127 7.23 1.48 -9.98
C GLU A 127 6.90 0.15 -9.29
N ARG A 128 6.40 0.22 -8.05
CA ARG A 128 6.08 -0.97 -7.26
C ARG A 128 4.58 -1.13 -7.17
N LEU A 129 4.09 -2.36 -7.33
CA LEU A 129 2.75 -2.77 -6.94
C LEU A 129 2.91 -3.76 -5.78
N ILE A 130 2.51 -3.33 -4.59
CA ILE A 130 2.69 -4.08 -3.35
C ILE A 130 1.40 -4.80 -3.02
N PHE A 131 1.48 -6.12 -2.84
CA PHE A 131 0.35 -6.98 -2.56
C PHE A 131 0.31 -7.38 -1.09
N ALA A 132 -0.87 -7.25 -0.49
CA ALA A 132 -1.19 -7.77 0.82
C ALA A 132 -2.49 -8.59 0.79
N MET A 133 -2.66 -9.51 1.72
CA MET A 133 -3.78 -10.43 1.75
C MET A 133 -4.41 -10.44 3.13
N ARG A 134 -5.74 -10.50 3.19
CA ARG A 134 -6.45 -10.76 4.44
C ARG A 134 -6.18 -12.19 4.87
N ASN A 135 -5.70 -12.35 6.09
CA ASN A 135 -5.53 -13.69 6.66
C ASN A 135 -6.86 -14.44 6.60
N SER A 136 -6.79 -15.72 6.18
CA SER A 136 -7.81 -16.66 6.62
C SER A 136 -7.91 -16.53 8.14
N ALA A 137 -9.12 -16.33 8.66
CA ALA A 137 -9.33 -16.73 10.04
C ALA A 137 -8.92 -18.21 10.07
N SER A 138 -7.83 -18.54 10.74
CA SER A 138 -7.47 -19.92 11.04
C SER A 138 -8.51 -20.40 12.05
N VAL A 139 -9.71 -20.67 11.55
CA VAL A 139 -10.67 -21.48 12.29
C VAL A 139 -10.17 -22.90 12.10
N ALA A 140 -9.35 -23.36 13.04
CA ALA A 140 -9.29 -24.79 13.28
C ALA A 140 -10.74 -25.28 13.47
N ALA A 141 -11.08 -26.46 12.96
CA ALA A 141 -12.45 -26.98 12.93
C ALA A 141 -13.12 -27.10 14.32
N ASP A 142 -12.40 -26.75 15.38
CA ASP A 142 -12.76 -26.79 16.80
C ASP A 142 -12.86 -25.40 17.48
N GLY A 143 -12.64 -24.30 16.76
CA GLY A 143 -12.87 -22.94 17.28
C GLY A 143 -11.77 -22.34 18.15
N ASN A 144 -10.57 -22.94 18.20
CA ASN A 144 -9.42 -22.34 18.89
C ASN A 144 -8.53 -21.50 17.95
N PRO A 145 -7.95 -20.38 18.44
CA PRO A 145 -7.00 -19.60 17.67
C PRO A 145 -5.71 -20.40 17.45
N VAL A 146 -5.32 -20.59 16.19
CA VAL A 146 -4.05 -21.23 15.84
C VAL A 146 -2.94 -20.19 16.04
N ASN A 147 -2.11 -20.39 17.06
CA ASN A 147 -0.83 -19.69 17.17
C ASN A 147 0.05 -20.11 15.99
N LEU A 148 0.36 -19.17 15.11
CA LEU A 148 1.43 -19.32 14.15
C LEU A 148 2.74 -19.21 14.94
N GLU A 149 3.21 -20.34 15.48
CA GLU A 149 4.60 -20.42 15.91
C GLU A 149 5.49 -20.12 14.71
N VAL A 150 6.32 -19.10 14.85
CA VAL A 150 7.34 -18.75 13.87
C VAL A 150 8.38 -19.85 13.94
N ASP A 151 8.41 -20.71 12.93
CA ASP A 151 9.42 -21.76 12.80
C ASP A 151 10.77 -21.09 12.45
N GLU A 152 11.57 -20.80 13.48
CA GLU A 152 12.88 -20.14 13.37
C GLU A 152 13.94 -20.99 12.62
N ASP A 153 13.63 -22.22 12.23
CA ASP A 153 14.60 -23.16 11.65
C ASP A 153 14.69 -23.17 10.11
N ARG A 154 13.99 -22.27 9.38
CA ARG A 154 14.20 -22.12 7.93
C ARG A 154 15.45 -21.27 7.61
N ASN A 155 16.60 -21.93 7.64
CA ASN A 155 17.85 -21.43 7.08
C ASN A 155 17.71 -21.13 5.56
N PRO A 156 17.95 -19.89 5.09
CA PRO A 156 17.83 -19.51 3.68
C PRO A 156 18.94 -20.04 2.75
N ALA A 157 19.89 -20.85 3.25
CA ALA A 157 21.03 -21.33 2.47
C ALA A 157 20.80 -22.63 1.64
N SER A 158 19.60 -23.21 1.62
CA SER A 158 19.36 -24.52 0.97
C SER A 158 18.72 -24.46 -0.43
N LEU A 159 18.55 -23.28 -1.02
CA LEU A 159 18.08 -23.12 -2.40
C LEU A 159 19.19 -22.46 -3.23
N ALA A 160 20.14 -23.30 -3.65
CA ALA A 160 21.03 -23.03 -4.77
C ALA A 160 20.34 -23.38 -6.10
#